data_AF-A0A2N4WSS5-F1
#
_entry.id   AF-A0A2N4WSS5-F1
#
_cell.length_a   1.000
_cell.length_b   1.000
_cell.length_c   1.000
_cell.angle_alpha   90.00
_cell.angle_beta   90.00
_cell.angle_gamma   90.00
#
_symmetry.space_group_name_H-M   'P 1'
#
loop_
_entity.id
_entity.type
_entity.pdbx_description
1 polymer ?
#
loop_
_entity_poly.entity_id
_entity_poly.type
_entity_poly.pdbx_seq_one_letter_code
_entity_poly.pdbx_strand_id
1 'polypeptide(L)'
;MAAGLALAGLVATPSGAQGPAYARTGPNDLNMCAPGQGPAVRVTISGLKSGQGNVFVRAYVADSRDWLVSKRYIMRVDVKPQAGAVTACVPLPAAGDYAIAVHHDVNGNRKSDLSDGAGMSNNPKIKKILGLIPRAPSVDKVRFSAGSGVTRVPITIQYM
;
A
#
# COMPACT_ATOMS: atom_id res chain seq x y z
N MET A 1 69.15 -9.50 -7.10
CA MET A 1 68.11 -9.91 -6.13
C MET A 1 66.92 -8.96 -6.23
N ALA A 2 65.73 -9.42 -5.82
CA ALA A 2 64.45 -8.73 -5.69
C ALA A 2 63.46 -8.89 -6.87
N ALA A 3 62.71 -10.00 -6.81
CA ALA A 3 61.43 -10.19 -7.49
C ALA A 3 60.33 -9.51 -6.64
N GLY A 4 59.55 -8.62 -7.25
CA GLY A 4 58.41 -7.95 -6.63
C GLY A 4 57.13 -8.77 -6.74
N LEU A 5 56.57 -9.20 -5.61
CA LEU A 5 55.23 -9.80 -5.51
C LEU A 5 54.23 -8.70 -5.13
N ALA A 6 53.38 -8.29 -6.07
CA ALA A 6 52.22 -7.45 -5.81
C ALA A 6 51.02 -8.33 -5.46
N LEU A 7 50.59 -8.34 -4.18
CA LEU A 7 49.31 -8.93 -3.78
C LEU A 7 48.17 -7.99 -4.19
N ALA A 8 47.40 -8.37 -5.21
CA ALA A 8 46.13 -7.74 -5.53
C ALA A 8 45.06 -8.22 -4.55
N GLY A 9 44.62 -7.34 -3.63
CA GLY A 9 43.54 -7.61 -2.70
C GLY A 9 42.19 -7.61 -3.41
N LEU A 10 41.48 -8.75 -3.39
CA LEU A 10 40.07 -8.84 -3.78
C LEU A 10 39.22 -8.19 -2.67
N VAL A 11 38.72 -6.98 -2.94
CA VAL A 11 37.71 -6.34 -2.08
C VAL A 11 36.35 -6.94 -2.44
N ALA A 12 35.90 -7.94 -1.68
CA ALA A 12 34.53 -8.43 -1.76
C ALA A 12 33.58 -7.37 -1.20
N THR A 13 32.80 -6.72 -2.06
CA THR A 13 31.70 -5.84 -1.62
C THR A 13 30.51 -6.72 -1.22
N PRO A 14 29.99 -6.60 0.01
CA PRO A 14 28.78 -7.32 0.38
C PRO A 14 27.62 -6.73 -0.41
N SER A 15 27.13 -7.50 -1.39
CA SER A 15 25.83 -7.27 -2.02
C SER A 15 24.75 -7.63 -1.01
N GLY A 16 24.49 -6.74 -0.04
CA GLY A 16 23.35 -6.86 0.85
C GLY A 16 22.08 -6.66 0.04
N ALA A 17 21.32 -7.72 -0.21
CA ALA A 17 19.96 -7.63 -0.71
C ALA A 17 19.15 -6.79 0.29
N GLN A 18 18.96 -5.52 0.00
CA GLN A 18 18.10 -4.66 0.82
C GLN A 18 16.67 -5.14 0.61
N GLY A 19 16.07 -5.68 1.66
CA GLY A 19 14.65 -6.06 1.66
C GLY A 19 13.76 -4.87 1.31
N PRO A 20 12.43 -5.10 1.16
CA PRO A 20 11.51 -4.02 0.81
C PRO A 20 11.64 -2.88 1.81
N ALA A 21 11.84 -1.65 1.31
CA ALA A 21 11.80 -0.48 2.16
C ALA A 21 10.37 -0.28 2.67
N TYR A 22 10.13 -0.65 3.92
CA TYR A 22 8.83 -0.51 4.57
C TYR A 22 8.60 0.91 5.10
N ALA A 23 7.34 1.17 5.47
CA ALA A 23 6.88 2.38 6.14
C ALA A 23 7.09 3.70 5.38
N ARG A 24 7.28 3.65 4.06
CA ARG A 24 7.39 4.84 3.22
C ARG A 24 6.05 5.58 3.15
N THR A 25 6.08 6.90 3.23
CA THR A 25 4.89 7.75 3.15
C THR A 25 5.10 8.85 2.11
N GLY A 26 4.06 9.26 1.41
CA GLY A 26 4.08 10.40 0.51
C GLY A 26 2.72 11.06 0.32
N PRO A 27 2.69 12.26 -0.26
CA PRO A 27 1.43 12.90 -0.68
C PRO A 27 0.82 12.15 -1.86
N ASN A 28 -0.44 12.44 -2.15
CA ASN A 28 -1.09 11.98 -3.37
C ASN A 28 -0.60 12.76 -4.60
N ASP A 29 0.29 12.17 -5.39
CA ASP A 29 0.71 12.71 -6.68
C ASP A 29 0.15 11.87 -7.83
N LEU A 30 -0.88 12.39 -8.48
CA LEU A 30 -1.53 11.71 -9.60
C LEU A 30 -0.66 11.62 -10.86
N ASN A 31 0.39 12.44 -10.98
CA ASN A 31 1.30 12.39 -12.12
C ASN A 31 2.07 11.07 -12.17
N MET A 32 2.33 10.44 -11.01
CA MET A 32 2.96 9.11 -10.95
C MET A 32 2.09 8.00 -11.58
N CYS A 33 0.81 8.28 -11.84
CA CYS A 33 -0.14 7.40 -12.52
C CYS A 33 -0.59 7.95 -13.89
N ALA A 34 0.15 8.91 -14.45
CA ALA A 34 -0.09 9.40 -15.80
C ALA A 34 0.20 8.32 -16.87
N PRO A 35 -0.31 8.47 -18.10
CA PRO A 35 0.03 7.57 -19.21
C PRO A 35 1.55 7.44 -19.38
N GLY A 36 2.05 6.21 -19.56
CA GLY A 36 3.48 5.93 -19.70
C GLY A 36 4.27 5.86 -18.38
N GLN A 37 3.64 6.13 -17.24
CA GLN A 37 4.27 5.98 -15.91
C GLN A 37 4.07 4.56 -15.34
N GLY A 38 4.73 4.31 -14.21
CA GLY A 38 4.65 3.07 -13.45
C GLY A 38 6.02 2.51 -13.08
N PRO A 39 6.07 1.43 -12.28
CA PRO A 39 4.93 0.69 -11.76
C PRO A 39 4.19 1.47 -10.67
N ALA A 40 2.87 1.56 -10.79
CA ALA A 40 2.02 2.28 -9.84
C ALA A 40 0.60 1.74 -9.83
N VAL A 41 -0.16 2.03 -8.77
CA VAL A 41 -1.58 1.68 -8.64
C VAL A 41 -2.40 2.95 -8.60
N ARG A 42 -3.28 3.13 -9.59
CA ARG A 42 -4.31 4.16 -9.58
C ARG A 42 -5.55 3.60 -8.88
N VAL A 43 -5.75 4.00 -7.63
CA VAL A 43 -6.84 3.53 -6.79
C VAL A 43 -8.01 4.49 -6.89
N THR A 44 -9.17 4.02 -7.34
CA THR A 44 -10.42 4.79 -7.26
C THR A 44 -11.19 4.35 -6.04
N ILE A 45 -11.33 5.24 -5.07
CA ILE A 45 -11.93 4.96 -3.76
C ILE A 45 -13.33 5.54 -3.77
N SER A 46 -14.33 4.70 -3.53
CA SER A 46 -15.75 5.04 -3.57
C SER A 46 -16.44 4.73 -2.25
N GLY A 47 -17.62 5.30 -2.05
CA GLY A 47 -18.42 5.10 -0.84
C GLY A 47 -17.96 5.92 0.36
N LEU A 48 -17.14 6.97 0.18
CA LEU A 48 -16.73 7.83 1.28
C LEU A 48 -17.94 8.59 1.85
N LYS A 49 -18.27 8.37 3.12
CA LYS A 49 -19.45 8.98 3.75
C LYS A 49 -19.31 10.47 4.05
N SER A 50 -18.09 10.99 4.09
CA SER A 50 -17.81 12.41 4.35
C SER A 50 -16.52 12.84 3.64
N GLY A 51 -16.36 14.15 3.46
CA GLY A 51 -15.10 14.78 3.04
C GLY A 51 -14.23 15.22 4.22
N GLN A 52 -14.47 14.71 5.43
CA GLN A 52 -13.77 15.11 6.65
C GLN A 52 -12.64 14.13 6.98
N GLY A 53 -11.65 14.58 7.75
CA GLY A 53 -10.57 13.73 8.24
C GLY A 53 -9.54 13.38 7.15
N ASN A 54 -9.16 12.10 7.08
CA ASN A 54 -8.09 11.61 6.23
C ASN A 54 -8.44 10.29 5.53
N VAL A 55 -7.88 10.07 4.34
CA VAL A 55 -7.85 8.76 3.69
C VAL A 55 -6.40 8.30 3.59
N PHE A 56 -6.10 7.13 4.15
CA PHE A 56 -4.79 6.49 4.04
C PHE A 56 -4.89 5.30 3.10
N VAL A 57 -4.13 5.34 2.00
CA VAL A 57 -4.03 4.24 1.05
C VAL A 57 -2.68 3.56 1.26
N ARG A 58 -2.68 2.29 1.67
CA ARG A 58 -1.48 1.52 1.98
C ARG A 58 -1.32 0.38 0.99
N ALA A 59 -0.16 0.30 0.35
CA ALA A 59 0.26 -0.85 -0.43
C ALA A 59 1.11 -1.79 0.43
N TYR A 60 0.83 -3.08 0.31
CA TYR A 60 1.59 -4.17 0.91
C TYR A 60 2.03 -5.12 -0.21
N VAL A 61 3.20 -5.73 -0.07
CA VAL A 61 3.51 -6.96 -0.81
C VAL A 61 2.47 -8.01 -0.40
N ALA A 62 2.01 -8.84 -1.33
CA ALA A 62 1.01 -9.87 -1.05
C ALA A 62 1.58 -11.07 -0.25
N ASP A 63 2.10 -10.79 0.95
CA ASP A 63 2.64 -11.74 1.91
C ASP A 63 1.81 -11.67 3.21
N SER A 64 1.42 -12.83 3.75
CA SER A 64 0.59 -12.92 4.96
C SER A 64 1.32 -12.40 6.21
N ARG A 65 2.65 -12.38 6.21
CA ARG A 65 3.49 -11.88 7.31
C ARG A 65 3.51 -10.35 7.39
N ASP A 66 3.20 -9.66 6.29
CA ASP A 66 3.20 -8.20 6.21
C ASP A 66 1.79 -7.61 6.17
N TRP A 67 0.82 -8.38 5.68
CA TRP A 67 -0.56 -7.92 5.48
C TRP A 67 -1.18 -7.32 6.74
N LEU A 68 -1.50 -6.03 6.68
CA LEU A 68 -2.06 -5.22 7.78
C LEU A 68 -1.23 -5.20 9.08
N VAL A 69 0.03 -5.64 9.02
CA VAL A 69 0.96 -5.49 10.14
C VAL A 69 1.44 -4.04 10.17
N SER A 70 1.49 -3.48 11.38
CA SER A 70 1.90 -2.09 11.59
C SER A 70 3.28 -1.83 10.97
N LYS A 71 3.38 -0.74 10.21
CA LYS A 71 4.59 -0.32 9.49
C LYS A 71 5.14 -1.31 8.46
N ARG A 72 4.42 -2.38 8.09
CA ARG A 72 4.81 -3.32 7.03
C ARG A 72 4.23 -3.02 5.65
N TYR A 73 3.55 -1.88 5.50
CA TYR A 73 3.25 -1.33 4.18
C TYR A 73 4.54 -0.87 3.50
N ILE A 74 4.63 -1.02 2.19
CA ILE A 74 5.75 -0.54 1.38
C ILE A 74 5.58 0.91 0.93
N MET A 75 4.33 1.36 0.85
CA MET A 75 3.99 2.75 0.53
C MET A 75 2.65 3.10 1.16
N ARG A 76 2.57 4.28 1.79
CA ARG A 76 1.32 4.90 2.22
C ARG A 76 1.17 6.25 1.54
N VAL A 77 0.02 6.49 0.96
CA VAL A 77 -0.37 7.77 0.38
C VAL A 77 -1.49 8.37 1.23
N ASP A 78 -1.26 9.61 1.66
CA ASP A 78 -2.24 10.38 2.44
C ASP A 78 -3.07 11.23 1.45
N VAL A 79 -4.39 11.07 1.49
CA VAL A 79 -5.34 11.70 0.55
C VAL A 79 -6.37 12.49 1.36
N LYS A 80 -6.73 13.68 0.88
CA LYS A 80 -7.86 14.42 1.43
C LYS A 80 -9.18 13.80 0.95
N PRO A 81 -10.07 13.37 1.86
CA PRO A 81 -11.33 12.75 1.46
C PRO A 81 -12.24 13.75 0.74
N GLN A 82 -13.01 13.24 -0.21
CA GLN A 82 -14.15 13.92 -0.78
C GLN A 82 -15.34 12.98 -0.63
N ALA A 83 -16.50 13.52 -0.24
CA ALA A 83 -17.72 12.71 -0.13
C ALA A 83 -18.02 12.02 -1.46
N GLY A 84 -18.48 10.77 -1.39
CA GLY A 84 -18.69 9.91 -2.55
C GLY A 84 -17.42 9.20 -2.98
N ALA A 85 -16.46 9.90 -3.60
CA ALA A 85 -15.27 9.26 -4.16
C ALA A 85 -14.02 10.17 -4.23
N VAL A 86 -12.84 9.55 -4.20
CA VAL A 86 -11.54 10.19 -4.44
C VAL A 86 -10.61 9.23 -5.19
N THR A 87 -9.63 9.75 -5.91
CA THR A 87 -8.59 8.94 -6.57
C THR A 87 -7.24 9.15 -5.90
N ALA A 88 -6.51 8.05 -5.71
CA ALA A 88 -5.13 8.05 -5.24
C ALA A 88 -4.20 7.41 -6.27
N CYS A 89 -2.96 7.88 -6.34
CA CYS A 89 -1.88 7.16 -7.02
C CYS A 89 -0.88 6.63 -5.99
N VAL A 90 -0.60 5.34 -6.05
CA VAL A 90 0.32 4.66 -5.12
C VAL A 90 1.49 4.07 -5.92
N PRO A 91 2.70 4.65 -5.85
CA PRO A 91 3.85 4.09 -6.54
C PRO A 91 4.25 2.74 -5.94
N LEU A 92 4.70 1.83 -6.81
CA LEU A 92 5.21 0.52 -6.43
C LEU A 92 6.71 0.44 -6.75
N PRO A 93 7.47 -0.41 -6.04
CA PRO A 93 8.90 -0.55 -6.30
C PRO A 93 9.20 -1.36 -7.57
N ALA A 94 8.31 -2.27 -7.96
CA ALA A 94 8.47 -3.17 -9.10
C ALA A 94 7.12 -3.79 -9.51
N ALA A 95 7.10 -4.48 -10.66
CA ALA A 95 6.02 -5.42 -10.97
C ALA A 95 6.00 -6.56 -9.93
N GLY A 96 4.82 -7.07 -9.59
CA GLY A 96 4.66 -8.11 -8.58
C GLY A 96 3.24 -8.20 -8.02
N ASP A 97 3.09 -8.98 -6.97
CA ASP A 97 1.81 -9.18 -6.29
C ASP A 97 1.67 -8.31 -5.05
N TYR A 98 0.56 -7.59 -4.98
CA TYR A 98 0.30 -6.61 -3.95
C TYR A 98 -1.12 -6.73 -3.40
N ALA A 99 -1.33 -6.06 -2.26
CA ALA A 99 -2.65 -5.80 -1.70
C ALA A 99 -2.74 -4.32 -1.29
N ILE A 100 -3.88 -3.70 -1.57
CA ILE A 100 -4.18 -2.33 -1.13
C ILE A 100 -5.15 -2.40 0.05
N ALA A 101 -4.86 -1.64 1.10
CA ALA A 101 -5.79 -1.33 2.18
C ALA A 101 -6.05 0.18 2.21
N VAL A 102 -7.31 0.56 2.31
CA VAL A 102 -7.77 1.94 2.45
C VAL A 102 -8.41 2.09 3.82
N HIS A 103 -8.05 3.17 4.53
CA HIS A 103 -8.62 3.56 5.80
C HIS A 103 -9.12 5.00 5.69
N HIS A 104 -10.41 5.21 5.91
CA HIS A 104 -11.02 6.53 6.06
C HIS A 104 -11.15 6.84 7.55
N ASP A 105 -10.19 7.62 8.05
CA ASP A 105 -10.15 8.20 9.39
C ASP A 105 -11.05 9.43 9.40
N VAL A 106 -12.28 9.27 9.92
CA VAL A 106 -13.35 10.27 9.77
C VAL A 106 -13.11 11.47 10.67
N ASN A 107 -12.63 11.24 11.88
CA ASN A 107 -12.43 12.29 12.90
C ASN A 107 -11.03 12.93 12.82
N GLY A 108 -10.13 12.38 12.02
CA GLY A 108 -8.80 12.93 11.75
C GLY A 108 -7.77 12.65 12.85
N ASN A 109 -8.06 11.77 13.81
CA ASN A 109 -7.20 11.52 14.97
C ASN A 109 -6.03 10.55 14.66
N ARG A 110 -6.00 9.99 13.43
CA ARG A 110 -5.00 9.03 12.93
C ARG A 110 -4.94 7.70 13.70
N LYS A 111 -6.00 7.36 14.42
CA LYS A 111 -6.23 6.06 15.08
C LYS A 111 -7.30 5.29 14.30
N SER A 112 -7.47 4.03 14.64
CA SER A 112 -8.55 3.22 14.09
C SER A 112 -9.75 3.27 15.03
N ASP A 113 -10.85 3.83 14.56
CA ASP A 113 -12.10 3.91 15.30
C ASP A 113 -13.20 3.04 14.67
N LEU A 114 -14.20 2.65 15.45
CA LEU A 114 -15.35 1.89 14.93
C LEU A 114 -16.16 2.68 13.89
N SER A 115 -16.13 4.01 13.98
CA SER A 115 -16.82 4.90 13.06
C SER A 115 -16.08 5.11 11.74
N ASP A 116 -14.84 4.61 11.61
CA ASP A 116 -14.04 4.72 10.41
C ASP A 116 -14.49 3.78 9.31
N GLY A 117 -14.03 4.09 8.10
CA GLY A 117 -14.26 3.26 6.93
C GLY A 117 -13.02 2.44 6.57
N ALA A 118 -13.22 1.21 6.10
CA ALA A 118 -12.15 0.39 5.54
C ALA A 118 -12.53 -0.18 4.18
N GLY A 119 -11.54 -0.33 3.30
CA GLY A 119 -11.70 -1.00 2.01
C GLY A 119 -10.41 -1.69 1.59
N MET A 120 -10.51 -2.69 0.72
CA MET A 120 -9.34 -3.42 0.23
C MET A 120 -9.48 -3.72 -1.27
N SER A 121 -8.34 -3.97 -1.93
CA SER A 121 -8.33 -4.49 -3.30
C SER A 121 -9.17 -5.77 -3.41
N ASN A 122 -9.78 -5.99 -4.59
CA ASN A 122 -10.80 -7.01 -4.88
C ASN A 122 -12.12 -6.89 -4.09
N ASN A 123 -12.31 -5.84 -3.28
CA ASN A 123 -13.56 -5.55 -2.57
C ASN A 123 -14.21 -6.73 -1.83
N PRO A 124 -13.48 -7.54 -1.06
CA PRO A 124 -14.12 -8.55 -0.21
C PRO A 124 -14.97 -7.88 0.87
N LYS A 125 -16.04 -8.57 1.28
CA LYS A 125 -16.82 -8.15 2.46
C LYS A 125 -15.96 -8.24 3.72
N ILE A 126 -15.91 -7.17 4.50
CA ILE A 126 -15.32 -7.17 5.84
C ILE A 126 -16.33 -7.78 6.79
N LYS A 127 -16.02 -8.96 7.33
CA LYS A 127 -16.94 -9.70 8.22
C LYS A 127 -16.72 -9.28 9.66
N LYS A 128 -17.75 -9.42 10.51
CA LYS A 128 -17.61 -9.29 11.97
C LYS A 128 -17.43 -10.67 12.60
N ILE A 129 -16.48 -10.83 13.50
CA ILE A 129 -16.37 -11.98 14.41
C ILE A 129 -17.29 -11.70 15.61
N LEU A 130 -18.08 -12.71 16.01
CA LEU A 130 -19.05 -12.61 17.10
C LEU A 130 -19.99 -11.40 16.99
N GLY A 131 -20.30 -10.97 15.76
CA GLY A 131 -21.18 -9.83 15.47
C GLY A 131 -20.60 -8.44 15.81
N LEU A 132 -19.42 -8.36 16.42
CA LEU A 132 -18.92 -7.12 17.04
C LEU A 132 -17.55 -6.68 16.50
N ILE A 133 -16.63 -7.61 16.21
CA ILE A 133 -15.23 -7.25 15.92
C ILE A 133 -14.95 -7.39 14.41
N PRO A 134 -14.62 -6.31 13.70
CA PRO A 134 -14.21 -6.39 12.29
C PRO A 134 -13.04 -7.35 12.07
N ARG A 135 -13.17 -8.25 11.10
CA ARG A 135 -12.13 -9.16 10.65
C ARG A 135 -11.75 -8.84 9.22
N ALA A 136 -10.51 -8.42 9.04
CA ALA A 136 -9.95 -8.25 7.72
C ALA A 136 -9.90 -9.59 6.95
N PRO A 137 -10.11 -9.57 5.63
CA PRO A 137 -9.86 -10.72 4.75
C PRO A 137 -8.38 -11.13 4.79
N SER A 138 -8.08 -12.39 4.44
CA SER A 138 -6.71 -12.83 4.20
C SER A 138 -6.12 -12.14 2.97
N VAL A 139 -4.79 -12.03 2.92
CA VAL A 139 -4.09 -11.39 1.80
C VAL A 139 -4.44 -12.03 0.45
N ASP A 140 -4.62 -13.35 0.40
CA ASP A 140 -4.99 -14.07 -0.83
C ASP A 140 -6.31 -13.60 -1.45
N LYS A 141 -7.25 -13.13 -0.63
CA LYS A 141 -8.54 -12.61 -1.12
C LYS A 141 -8.43 -11.22 -1.72
N VAL A 142 -7.44 -10.45 -1.31
CA VAL A 142 -7.23 -9.06 -1.72
C VAL A 142 -6.05 -8.90 -2.66
N ARG A 143 -5.27 -9.96 -2.89
CA ARG A 143 -4.11 -9.96 -3.78
C ARG A 143 -4.52 -9.64 -5.21
N PHE A 144 -3.72 -8.81 -5.85
CA PHE A 144 -3.75 -8.57 -7.29
C PHE A 144 -2.32 -8.44 -7.81
N SER A 145 -2.13 -8.70 -9.10
CA SER A 145 -0.84 -8.55 -9.76
C SER A 145 -0.75 -7.17 -10.42
N ALA A 146 0.35 -6.47 -10.21
CA ALA A 146 0.70 -5.22 -10.86
C ALA A 146 1.85 -5.43 -11.83
N GLY A 147 1.69 -4.94 -13.07
CA GLY A 147 2.75 -4.94 -14.08
C GLY A 147 3.73 -3.76 -13.92
N SER A 148 4.56 -3.52 -14.93
CA SER A 148 5.49 -2.39 -14.98
C SER A 148 4.81 -1.03 -15.19
N GLY A 149 3.56 -1.01 -15.66
CA GLY A 149 2.78 0.20 -15.88
C GLY A 149 1.83 0.55 -14.73
N VAL A 150 0.86 1.41 -15.03
CA VAL A 150 -0.20 1.78 -14.07
C VAL A 150 -1.29 0.70 -14.03
N THR A 151 -1.46 0.09 -12.86
CA THR A 151 -2.56 -0.83 -12.57
C THR A 151 -3.75 -0.07 -11.99
N ARG A 152 -4.97 -0.31 -12.46
CA ARG A 152 -6.17 0.37 -11.98
C ARG A 152 -6.94 -0.52 -11.01
N VAL A 153 -7.21 -0.03 -9.81
CA VAL A 153 -7.88 -0.82 -8.75
C VAL A 153 -9.04 -0.01 -8.16
N PRO A 154 -10.30 -0.39 -8.42
CA PRO A 154 -11.44 0.20 -7.73
C PRO A 154 -11.60 -0.38 -6.34
N ILE A 155 -11.81 0.46 -5.33
CA ILE A 155 -12.06 0.06 -3.94
C ILE A 155 -13.31 0.78 -3.41
N THR A 156 -14.21 0.05 -2.78
CA THR A 156 -15.39 0.58 -2.10
C THR A 156 -15.19 0.47 -0.60
N ILE A 157 -15.37 1.60 0.09
CA ILE A 157 -15.28 1.68 1.54
C ILE A 157 -16.52 1.04 2.18
N GLN A 158 -16.29 0.29 3.24
CA GLN A 158 -17.28 -0.29 4.13
C GLN A 158 -17.16 0.39 5.50
N TYR A 159 -18.29 0.84 6.04
CA TYR A 159 -18.44 1.29 7.43
C TYR A 159 -19.23 0.22 8.20
N MET A 160 -18.96 0.09 9.50
CA MET A 160 -19.44 -1.03 10.32
C MET A 160 -20.18 -0.59 11.55
#